data_AF-A0A7W1JB46-F1
#
_entry.id   AF-A0A7W1JB46-F1
#
_cell.length_a   1.000
_cell.length_b   1.000
_cell.length_c   1.000
_cell.angle_alpha   90.00
_cell.angle_beta   90.00
_cell.angle_gamma   90.00
#
_symmetry.space_group_name_H-M   'P 1'
#
loop_
_entity.id
_entity.type
_entity.pdbx_description
1 polymer ?
#
loop_
_entity_poly.entity_id
_entity_poly.type
_entity_poly.pdbx_seq_one_letter_code
_entity_poly.pdbx_strand_id
1 'polypeptide(L)' 'MSSIADLELARLKRMTASEKVAVMHSLWHQAWVFKASGVRAQHPGWTPEQVEERVRELFRLESA' A
#
# COMPACT_ATOMS: atom_id res chain seq x y z
N MET A 1 -5.71 27.83 9.26
CA MET A 1 -6.18 26.44 9.18
C MET A 1 -4.96 25.56 8.95
N SER A 2 -4.79 24.48 9.72
CA SER A 2 -3.70 23.52 9.48
C SER A 2 -3.97 22.70 8.24
N SER A 3 -2.93 22.40 7.45
CA SER A 3 -3.05 21.52 6.30
C SER A 3 -3.23 20.07 6.72
N ILE A 4 -3.69 19.22 5.81
CA ILE A 4 -3.76 17.77 6.03
C ILE A 4 -2.36 17.23 6.37
N ALA A 5 -1.31 17.73 5.71
CA ALA A 5 0.07 17.34 5.98
C ALA A 5 0.50 17.66 7.42
N ASP A 6 0.11 18.84 7.94
CA ASP A 6 0.41 19.24 9.31
C ASP A 6 -0.27 18.33 10.35
N LEU A 7 -1.52 17.94 10.07
CA LEU A 7 -2.29 17.04 10.94
C LEU A 7 -1.70 15.63 10.97
N GLU A 8 -1.29 15.09 9.82
CA GLU A 8 -0.64 13.78 9.75
C GLU A 8 0.74 13.79 10.40
N LEU A 9 1.53 14.86 10.22
CA LEU A 9 2.81 15.00 10.91
C LEU A 9 2.64 15.03 12.44
N ALA A 10 1.66 15.79 12.94
CA ALA A 10 1.36 15.85 14.36
C ALA A 10 0.91 14.48 14.92
N ARG A 11 0.14 13.71 14.13
CA ARG A 11 -0.26 12.34 14.48
C ARG A 11 0.94 11.40 14.53
N LEU A 12 1.78 11.38 13.49
CA LEU A 12 2.98 10.53 13.43
C LEU A 12 3.99 10.85 14.53
N LYS A 13 4.10 12.12 14.96
CA LYS A 13 4.97 12.52 16.08
C LYS A 13 4.53 11.93 17.43
N ARG A 14 3.25 11.62 17.60
CA ARG A 14 2.71 11.02 18.84
C ARG A 14 2.80 9.49 18.87
N MET A 15 3.13 8.86 17.76
CA MET A 15 3.22 7.40 17.67
C MET A 15 4.61 6.91 18.10
N THR A 16 4.61 5.81 18.85
CA THR A 16 5.78 4.97 19.09
C THR A 16 6.27 4.33 17.78
N ALA A 17 7.50 3.77 17.81
CA ALA A 17 8.05 3.09 16.65
C ALA A 17 7.22 1.86 16.23
N SER A 18 6.72 1.07 17.19
CA SER A 18 5.90 -0.11 16.91
C SER A 18 4.57 0.26 16.26
N GLU A 19 3.91 1.32 16.74
CA GLU A 19 2.67 1.82 16.14
C GLU A 19 2.89 2.29 14.70
N LYS A 20 4.02 2.95 14.42
CA LYS A 20 4.37 3.36 13.04
C LYS A 20 4.53 2.15 12.14
N VAL A 21 5.25 1.12 12.59
CA VAL A 21 5.42 -0.13 11.84
C VAL A 21 4.06 -0.79 11.58
N ALA A 22 3.17 -0.84 12.59
CA ALA A 22 1.84 -1.40 12.44
C ALA A 22 1.00 -0.65 11.38
N VAL A 23 1.03 0.68 11.40
CA VAL A 23 0.34 1.50 10.39
C VAL A 23 0.94 1.29 9.01
N MET A 24 2.28 1.31 8.88
CA MET A 24 2.94 1.09 7.59
C MET A 24 2.62 -0.30 7.02
N HIS A 25 2.60 -1.35 7.85
CA HIS A 25 2.22 -2.69 7.44
C HIS A 25 0.76 -2.75 6.96
N SER A 26 -0.16 -2.09 7.67
CA SER A 26 -1.56 -2.00 7.27
C SER A 26 -1.73 -1.28 5.93
N LEU A 27 -1.03 -0.15 5.74
CA LEU A 27 -1.05 0.59 4.48
C LEU A 27 -0.47 -0.22 3.32
N TRP A 28 0.64 -0.92 3.56
CA TRP A 28 1.24 -1.81 2.56
C TRP A 28 0.26 -2.90 2.13
N HIS A 29 -0.42 -3.54 3.08
CA HIS A 29 -1.42 -4.56 2.78
C HIS A 29 -2.62 -4.01 1.99
N GLN A 30 -3.12 -2.84 2.38
CA GLN A 30 -4.21 -2.17 1.66
C GLN A 30 -3.80 -1.82 0.22
N ALA A 31 -2.59 -1.27 0.03
CA ALA A 31 -2.05 -0.98 -1.29
C ALA A 31 -1.91 -2.26 -2.13
N TRP A 32 -1.48 -3.38 -1.53
CA TRP A 32 -1.41 -4.67 -2.19
C TRP A 32 -2.76 -5.13 -2.72
N VAL A 33 -3.78 -5.16 -1.86
CA VAL A 33 -5.14 -5.57 -2.21
C VAL A 33 -5.72 -4.68 -3.30
N PHE A 34 -5.46 -3.38 -3.22
CA PHE A 34 -5.91 -2.42 -4.21
C PHE A 34 -5.25 -2.69 -5.58
N LYS A 35 -3.93 -2.89 -5.61
CA LYS A 35 -3.21 -3.21 -6.84
C LYS A 35 -3.68 -4.53 -7.45
N ALA A 36 -3.84 -5.57 -6.63
CA ALA A 36 -4.35 -6.86 -7.06
C ALA A 36 -5.74 -6.76 -7.68
N SER A 37 -6.63 -5.97 -7.08
CA SER A 37 -7.97 -5.72 -7.62
C SER A 37 -7.90 -5.01 -8.97
N GLY A 38 -7.03 -4.00 -9.10
CA GLY A 38 -6.79 -3.31 -10.37
C GLY A 38 -6.25 -4.23 -11.46
N VAL A 39 -5.31 -5.13 -11.13
CA VAL A 39 -4.75 -6.11 -12.06
C VAL A 39 -5.83 -7.12 -12.50
N ARG A 40 -6.64 -7.65 -11.58
CA ARG A 40 -7.76 -8.55 -11.91
C ARG A 40 -8.77 -7.89 -12.85
N ALA A 41 -9.10 -6.62 -12.62
CA ALA A 41 -10.02 -5.89 -13.47
C ALA A 41 -9.47 -5.69 -14.90
N GLN A 42 -8.16 -5.48 -15.03
CA GLN A 42 -7.48 -5.36 -16.33
C GLN A 42 -7.27 -6.70 -17.04
N HIS A 43 -7.18 -7.80 -16.27
CA HIS A 43 -6.90 -9.13 -16.77
C HIS A 43 -7.86 -10.18 -16.18
N PRO A 44 -9.14 -10.22 -16.62
CA PRO A 44 -10.17 -11.08 -15.99
C PRO A 44 -9.92 -12.59 -16.09
N GLY A 45 -9.11 -13.03 -17.06
CA GLY A 45 -8.81 -14.45 -17.29
C GLY A 45 -7.52 -14.94 -16.62
N TRP A 46 -6.80 -14.07 -15.91
CA TRP A 46 -5.55 -14.46 -15.25
C TRP A 46 -5.79 -15.28 -14.00
N THR A 47 -4.89 -16.23 -13.75
CA THR A 47 -4.90 -17.01 -12.52
C THR A 47 -4.48 -16.13 -11.33
N PRO A 48 -4.83 -16.53 -10.09
CA PRO A 48 -4.37 -15.84 -8.89
C PRO A 48 -2.86 -15.63 -8.84
N GLU A 49 -2.07 -16.60 -9.31
CA GLU A 49 -0.61 -16.57 -9.32
C GLU A 49 -0.07 -15.52 -10.30
N GLN A 50 -0.67 -15.41 -11.48
CA GLN A 50 -0.30 -14.40 -12.47
C GLN A 50 -0.60 -12.98 -11.99
N VAL A 51 -1.74 -12.79 -11.32
CA VAL A 51 -2.09 -11.51 -10.68
C VAL A 51 -1.08 -11.16 -9.60
N GLU A 52 -0.76 -12.12 -8.74
CA GLU A 52 0.17 -11.96 -7.63
C GLU A 52 1.60 -11.64 -8.10
N GLU A 53 2.08 -12.34 -9.13
CA GLU A 53 3.36 -12.04 -9.78
C GLU A 53 3.38 -10.62 -10.34
N ARG A 54 2.32 -10.22 -11.04
CA ARG A 54 2.23 -8.87 -11.60
C ARG A 54 2.20 -7.78 -10.51
N VAL A 55 1.48 -8.01 -9.41
CA VAL A 55 1.47 -7.07 -8.29
C VAL A 55 2.87 -6.93 -7.68
N ARG A 56 3.60 -8.03 -7.49
CA ARG A 56 5.00 -8.00 -7.02
C ARG A 56 5.89 -7.14 -7.91
N GLU A 57 5.78 -7.29 -9.22
CA GLU A 57 6.54 -6.48 -10.19
C GLU A 57 6.24 -4.99 -10.04
N LEU A 58 4.97 -4.63 -9.92
CA LEU A 58 4.56 -3.23 -9.80
C LEU A 58 5.13 -2.56 -8.55
N PHE A 59 5.10 -3.26 -7.41
CA PHE A 59 5.72 -2.76 -6.17
C PHE A 59 7.25 -2.66 -6.25
N ARG A 60 7.92 -3.53 -7.01
CA ARG A 60 9.37 -3.44 -7.24
C ARG A 60 9.74 -2.23 -8.10
N LEU A 61 8.98 -1.97 -9.17
CA LEU A 61 9.23 -0.83 -10.06
C LEU A 61 8.98 0.53 -9.39
N GLU A 62 8.02 0.59 -8.45
CA GLU A 62 7.71 1.81 -7.69
C GLU A 62 8.70 2.07 -6.53
N SER A 63 9.56 1.10 -6.20
CA SER A 63 10.57 1.20 -5.14
C SER A 63 11.99 1.49 -5.66
N ALA A 64 12.16 1.61 -6.98
CA ALA A 64 13.43 1.90 -7.66
C ALA A 64 13.48 3.36 -8.13
#